data_AF-A0A286C0F1-F1
#
_entry.id   AF-A0A286C0F1-F1
#
_cell.length_a   1.000
_cell.length_b   1.000
_cell.length_c   1.000
_cell.angle_alpha   90.00
_cell.angle_beta   90.00
_cell.angle_gamma   90.00
#
_symmetry.space_group_name_H-M   'P 1'
#
loop_
_entity.id
_entity.type
_entity.pdbx_description
1 polymer ?
#
loop_
_entity_poly.entity_id
_entity_poly.type
_entity_poly.pdbx_seq_one_letter_code
_entity_poly.pdbx_strand_id
1 'polypeptide(L)'
;MNSPFKTIALIGKHRNPDIVTPLLSLGRYLEDRNLEVLLDGLTAATLAETRYPAITMDEIGARADLTIVLGGDGTMLNIARKLAPFDVPLVGINQGRLGFLTDLSIDTMLETLGSILDGKFITERRMLLCVEVARESAITFSALALNDVAVNRGVGGNMIEFEVRINGEYVYSLRSDGLIVATPTGSTAYALSAGGPILHPSLDLIALVPVSPHTLSNRPIVVGPDAAVEILMQRTAVARVHSDSHAHYDVREHDKVVVRRAPHMVTLLHPFNHSYYRMLREKLGWSGLPRNPA
;
A
#
# COMPACT_ATOMS: atom_id res chain seq x y z
N MET A 1 12.79 27.21 14.92
CA MET A 1 13.27 25.83 15.14
C MET A 1 13.68 25.29 13.79
N ASN A 2 14.86 24.70 13.65
CA ASN A 2 15.25 24.09 12.37
C ASN A 2 14.42 22.84 12.16
N SER A 3 13.69 22.78 11.04
CA SER A 3 13.02 21.57 10.57
C SER A 3 14.05 20.43 10.45
N PRO A 4 13.70 19.19 10.82
CA PRO A 4 14.58 18.04 10.59
C PRO A 4 14.71 17.72 9.09
N PHE A 5 13.83 18.28 8.26
CA PHE A 5 13.81 18.14 6.81
C PHE A 5 14.34 19.41 6.14
N LYS A 6 15.07 19.27 5.04
CA LYS A 6 15.57 20.36 4.19
C LYS A 6 14.99 20.28 2.78
N THR A 7 14.84 19.08 2.25
CA THR A 7 14.37 18.85 0.88
C THR A 7 13.09 18.01 0.89
N ILE A 8 12.02 18.55 0.32
CA ILE A 8 10.67 17.97 0.34
C ILE A 8 10.22 17.67 -1.09
N ALA A 9 9.83 16.42 -1.34
CA ALA A 9 9.18 16.07 -2.61
C ALA A 9 7.67 16.18 -2.50
N LEU A 10 7.02 16.80 -3.49
CA LEU A 10 5.57 16.83 -3.62
C LEU A 10 5.13 15.94 -4.77
N ILE A 11 4.21 15.04 -4.48
CA ILE A 11 3.63 14.12 -5.45
C ILE A 11 2.12 14.26 -5.43
N GLY A 12 1.54 14.48 -6.60
CA GLY A 12 0.13 14.68 -6.82
C GLY A 12 -0.53 13.51 -7.54
N LYS A 13 -1.82 13.29 -7.29
CA LYS A 13 -2.64 12.34 -8.06
C LYS A 13 -2.67 12.73 -9.55
N HIS A 14 -2.15 11.87 -10.40
CA HIS A 14 -2.10 12.09 -11.85
C HIS A 14 -3.49 12.36 -12.46
N ARG A 15 -3.56 13.32 -13.41
CA ARG A 15 -4.77 13.72 -14.15
C ARG A 15 -5.94 14.19 -13.27
N ASN A 16 -5.65 14.73 -12.10
CA ASN A 16 -6.67 15.32 -11.25
C ASN A 16 -6.44 16.84 -11.13
N PRO A 17 -7.18 17.68 -11.87
CA PRO A 17 -6.96 19.12 -11.85
C PRO A 17 -7.23 19.76 -10.48
N ASP A 18 -8.06 19.12 -9.64
CA ASP A 18 -8.41 19.63 -8.31
C ASP A 18 -7.21 19.68 -7.35
N ILE A 19 -6.11 19.00 -7.68
CA ILE A 19 -4.89 19.00 -6.84
C ILE A 19 -4.02 20.23 -7.08
N VAL A 20 -4.18 20.93 -8.20
CA VAL A 20 -3.24 21.97 -8.65
C VAL A 20 -3.18 23.12 -7.63
N THR A 21 -4.33 23.65 -7.22
CA THR A 21 -4.39 24.77 -6.26
C THR A 21 -3.85 24.40 -4.88
N PRO A 22 -4.25 23.26 -4.26
CA PRO A 22 -3.63 22.78 -3.02
C PRO A 22 -2.11 22.58 -3.15
N LEU A 23 -1.64 21.98 -4.25
CA LEU A 23 -0.23 21.67 -4.44
C LEU A 23 0.63 22.93 -4.59
N LEU A 24 0.16 23.93 -5.33
CA LEU A 24 0.85 25.23 -5.45
C LEU A 24 0.87 26.00 -4.13
N SER A 25 -0.22 25.95 -3.38
CA SER A 25 -0.31 26.54 -2.04
C SER A 25 0.67 25.88 -1.07
N LEU A 26 0.76 24.56 -1.14
CA LEU A 26 1.70 23.79 -0.33
C LEU A 26 3.15 24.09 -0.72
N GLY A 27 3.49 24.14 -2.01
CA GLY A 27 4.83 24.49 -2.46
C GLY A 27 5.28 25.86 -1.93
N ARG A 28 4.41 26.88 -2.01
CA ARG A 28 4.67 28.22 -1.46
C ARG A 28 4.92 28.18 0.04
N TYR A 29 4.08 27.46 0.78
CA TYR A 29 4.22 27.29 2.21
C TYR A 29 5.57 26.67 2.61
N LEU A 30 6.06 25.70 1.83
CA LEU A 30 7.36 25.07 2.07
C LEU A 30 8.53 26.03 1.74
N GLU A 31 8.44 26.80 0.65
CA GLU A 31 9.43 27.81 0.31
C GLU A 31 9.51 28.93 1.35
N ASP A 32 8.38 29.42 1.86
CA ASP A 32 8.32 30.43 2.93
C ASP A 32 9.01 29.94 4.22
N ARG A 33 9.14 28.62 4.38
CA ARG A 33 9.87 27.95 5.47
C ARG A 33 11.34 27.65 5.11
N ASN A 34 11.84 28.14 3.99
CA ASN A 34 13.19 27.91 3.45
C ASN A 34 13.50 26.43 3.18
N LEU A 35 12.52 25.66 2.72
CA LEU A 35 12.69 24.26 2.32
C LEU A 35 12.82 24.15 0.80
N GLU A 36 13.71 23.28 0.33
CA GLU A 36 13.81 22.94 -1.09
C GLU A 36 12.61 22.06 -1.49
N VAL A 37 11.95 22.38 -2.60
CA VAL A 37 10.77 21.65 -3.08
C VAL A 37 11.10 20.96 -4.41
N LEU A 38 10.81 19.67 -4.49
CA LEU A 38 10.99 18.83 -5.68
C LEU A 38 9.63 18.30 -6.15
N LEU A 39 9.46 18.08 -7.45
CA LEU A 39 8.27 17.45 -8.02
C LEU A 39 8.65 16.17 -8.77
N ASP A 40 7.77 15.16 -8.76
CA ASP A 40 7.89 14.09 -9.75
C ASP A 40 7.39 14.54 -11.13
N GLY A 41 7.90 13.91 -12.18
CA GLY A 41 7.56 14.27 -13.56
C GLY A 41 6.07 14.24 -13.90
N LEU A 42 5.27 13.32 -13.33
CA LEU A 42 3.82 13.25 -13.62
C LEU A 42 3.04 14.37 -12.95
N THR A 43 3.48 14.78 -11.75
CA THR A 43 2.91 15.93 -11.04
C THR A 43 3.27 17.22 -11.74
N ALA A 44 4.54 17.39 -12.11
CA ALA A 44 5.00 18.56 -12.86
C ALA A 44 4.25 18.72 -14.19
N ALA A 45 4.02 17.62 -14.92
CA ALA A 45 3.23 17.66 -16.17
C ALA A 45 1.75 18.05 -15.97
N THR A 46 1.21 17.94 -14.74
CA THR A 46 -0.15 18.39 -14.41
C THR A 46 -0.18 19.90 -14.12
N LEU A 47 0.96 20.50 -13.79
CA LEU A 47 1.13 21.94 -13.61
C LEU A 47 1.51 22.55 -14.95
N ALA A 48 0.67 23.42 -15.52
CA ALA A 48 0.95 24.07 -16.80
C ALA A 48 2.29 24.83 -16.79
N GLU A 49 2.62 25.45 -15.65
CA GLU A 49 3.92 26.04 -15.36
C GLU A 49 4.28 25.77 -13.89
N THR A 50 5.55 25.47 -13.62
CA THR A 50 6.06 25.28 -12.26
C THR A 50 7.48 25.81 -12.14
N ARG A 51 7.79 26.41 -10.99
CA ARG A 51 9.16 26.86 -10.63
C ARG A 51 9.99 25.78 -9.94
N TYR A 52 9.36 24.67 -9.56
CA TYR A 52 10.01 23.58 -8.85
C TYR A 52 10.65 22.59 -9.84
N PRO A 53 11.87 22.10 -9.59
CA PRO A 53 12.51 21.10 -10.43
C PRO A 53 11.68 19.82 -10.49
N ALA A 54 11.44 19.35 -11.72
CA ALA A 54 10.82 18.06 -11.99
C ALA A 54 11.89 16.99 -12.15
N ILE A 55 11.84 15.95 -11.32
CA ILE A 55 12.84 14.89 -11.27
C ILE A 55 12.19 13.50 -11.27
N THR A 56 13.00 12.47 -11.45
CA THR A 56 12.56 11.07 -11.42
C THR A 56 12.29 10.58 -10.00
N MET A 57 11.59 9.45 -9.87
CA MET A 57 11.31 8.85 -8.56
C MET A 57 12.59 8.39 -7.84
N ASP A 58 13.59 7.93 -8.60
CA ASP A 58 14.87 7.49 -8.04
C ASP A 58 15.66 8.69 -7.51
N GLU A 59 15.62 9.83 -8.21
CA GLU A 59 16.22 11.08 -7.73
C GLU A 59 15.49 11.63 -6.50
N ILE A 60 14.15 11.51 -6.44
CA ILE A 60 13.38 11.82 -5.22
C ILE A 60 13.87 10.94 -4.07
N GLY A 61 13.94 9.62 -4.30
CA GLY A 61 14.44 8.66 -3.33
C GLY A 61 15.83 9.01 -2.79
N ALA A 62 16.73 9.48 -3.65
CA ALA A 62 18.10 9.80 -3.27
C ALA A 62 18.27 11.17 -2.58
N ARG A 63 17.32 12.10 -2.73
CA ARG A 63 17.50 13.51 -2.33
C ARG A 63 16.50 14.03 -1.30
N ALA A 64 15.29 13.49 -1.27
CA ALA A 64 14.22 14.01 -0.43
C ALA A 64 14.34 13.48 1.00
N ASP A 65 14.24 14.37 1.98
CA ASP A 65 14.16 14.02 3.40
C ASP A 65 12.73 13.61 3.80
N LEU A 66 11.73 14.04 3.02
CA LEU A 66 10.31 13.76 3.21
C LEU A 66 9.58 13.86 1.87
N THR A 67 8.65 12.94 1.62
CA THR A 67 7.73 13.03 0.48
C THR A 67 6.30 13.24 0.94
N ILE A 68 5.63 14.25 0.39
CA ILE A 68 4.23 14.56 0.67
C ILE A 68 3.39 14.17 -0.55
N VAL A 69 2.41 13.29 -0.32
CA VAL A 69 1.55 12.74 -1.35
C VAL A 69 0.15 13.33 -1.24
N LEU A 70 -0.27 14.11 -2.25
CA LEU A 70 -1.61 14.67 -2.39
C LEU A 70 -2.45 13.74 -3.26
N GLY A 71 -3.30 12.94 -2.63
CA GLY A 71 -4.10 11.93 -3.31
C GLY A 71 -4.84 11.01 -2.33
N GLY A 72 -5.38 9.91 -2.84
CA GLY A 72 -5.99 8.89 -1.99
C GLY A 72 -5.01 7.77 -1.63
N ASP A 73 -5.48 6.77 -0.89
CA ASP A 73 -4.71 5.58 -0.52
C ASP A 73 -4.08 4.89 -1.75
N GLY A 74 -4.77 4.84 -2.89
CA GLY A 74 -4.21 4.26 -4.13
C GLY A 74 -2.96 4.98 -4.63
N THR A 75 -2.93 6.32 -4.56
CA THR A 75 -1.74 7.11 -4.91
C THR A 75 -0.63 6.85 -3.90
N MET A 76 -0.95 6.87 -2.60
CA MET A 76 0.01 6.59 -1.53
C MET A 76 0.64 5.20 -1.67
N LEU A 77 -0.15 4.15 -1.92
CA LEU A 77 0.34 2.79 -2.14
C LEU A 77 1.39 2.73 -3.26
N ASN A 78 1.10 3.38 -4.38
CA ASN A 78 2.01 3.39 -5.52
C ASN A 78 3.35 4.08 -5.21
N ILE A 79 3.31 5.22 -4.54
CA ILE A 79 4.50 5.97 -4.17
C ILE A 79 5.30 5.24 -3.09
N ALA A 80 4.63 4.70 -2.08
CA ALA A 80 5.25 3.99 -0.98
C ALA A 80 6.11 2.82 -1.45
N ARG A 81 5.62 2.01 -2.40
CA ARG A 81 6.40 0.90 -2.97
C ARG A 81 7.66 1.36 -3.72
N LYS A 82 7.59 2.49 -4.43
CA LYS A 82 8.71 3.02 -5.21
C LYS A 82 9.78 3.66 -4.33
N LEU A 83 9.37 4.29 -3.22
CA LEU A 83 10.28 4.98 -2.30
C LEU A 83 10.78 4.13 -1.14
N ALA A 84 10.16 2.98 -0.88
CA ALA A 84 10.60 2.06 0.18
C ALA A 84 12.08 1.65 0.10
N PRO A 85 12.69 1.37 -1.07
CA PRO A 85 14.11 1.05 -1.15
C PRO A 85 15.05 2.17 -0.68
N PHE A 86 14.56 3.41 -0.66
CA PHE A 86 15.31 4.60 -0.27
C PHE A 86 15.04 5.04 1.18
N ASP A 87 14.10 4.38 1.87
CA ASP A 87 13.67 4.72 3.24
C ASP A 87 13.24 6.18 3.43
N VAL A 88 12.67 6.80 2.37
CA VAL A 88 12.14 8.17 2.45
C VAL A 88 10.80 8.17 3.18
N PRO A 89 10.64 8.92 4.28
CA PRO A 89 9.37 9.04 4.99
C PRO A 89 8.27 9.67 4.12
N LEU A 90 7.02 9.29 4.37
CA LEU A 90 5.85 9.75 3.59
C LEU A 90 4.79 10.38 4.49
N VAL A 91 4.15 11.43 3.99
CA VAL A 91 2.92 12.03 4.56
C VAL A 91 1.83 12.03 3.50
N GLY A 92 0.62 11.60 3.86
CA GLY A 92 -0.51 11.50 2.93
C GLY A 92 -1.59 12.54 3.19
N ILE A 93 -1.89 13.37 2.18
CA ILE A 93 -2.97 14.36 2.19
C ILE A 93 -4.10 13.86 1.30
N ASN A 94 -5.25 13.58 1.91
CA ASN A 94 -6.44 13.12 1.22
C ASN A 94 -7.27 14.27 0.66
N GLN A 95 -7.79 14.07 -0.55
CA GLN A 95 -8.80 14.93 -1.17
C GLN A 95 -10.20 14.37 -0.88
N GLY A 96 -10.75 14.69 0.28
CA GLY A 96 -12.07 14.25 0.71
C GLY A 96 -12.04 13.49 2.03
N ARG A 97 -12.48 12.23 2.02
CA ARG A 97 -12.57 11.42 3.25
C ARG A 97 -11.22 10.79 3.57
N LEU A 98 -10.74 10.99 4.79
CA LEU A 98 -9.52 10.38 5.36
C LEU A 98 -9.40 8.90 4.95
N GLY A 99 -8.21 8.48 4.54
CA GLY A 99 -7.87 7.11 4.13
C GLY A 99 -7.22 6.32 5.27
N PHE A 100 -6.83 5.07 5.01
CA PHE A 100 -5.99 4.31 5.96
C PHE A 100 -4.52 4.73 5.92
N LEU A 101 -4.08 5.33 4.81
CA LEU A 101 -2.70 5.78 4.59
C LEU A 101 -2.57 7.29 4.43
N THR A 102 -3.68 7.98 4.20
CA THR A 102 -3.72 9.44 4.04
C THR A 102 -4.58 10.04 5.15
N ASP A 103 -3.94 10.58 6.19
CA ASP A 103 -4.58 11.03 7.43
C ASP A 103 -4.63 12.56 7.60
N LEU A 104 -4.14 13.34 6.63
CA LEU A 104 -4.36 14.78 6.56
C LEU A 104 -5.48 15.09 5.56
N SER A 105 -6.34 16.06 5.86
CA SER A 105 -7.27 16.63 4.87
C SER A 105 -6.65 17.85 4.20
N ILE A 106 -7.07 18.17 2.98
CA ILE A 106 -6.65 19.41 2.30
C ILE A 106 -6.93 20.64 3.15
N ASP A 107 -8.09 20.71 3.80
CA ASP A 107 -8.54 21.90 4.52
C ASP A 107 -7.64 22.26 5.70
N THR A 108 -7.05 21.26 6.37
CA THR A 108 -6.17 21.45 7.53
C THR A 108 -4.70 21.13 7.23
N MET A 109 -4.35 20.93 5.95
CA MET A 109 -3.04 20.37 5.58
C MET A 109 -1.88 21.25 6.02
N LEU A 110 -1.96 22.58 5.85
CA LEU A 110 -0.83 23.47 6.12
C LEU A 110 -0.51 23.57 7.62
N GLU A 111 -1.54 23.64 8.46
CA GLU A 111 -1.39 23.66 9.92
C GLU A 111 -0.81 22.34 10.43
N THR A 112 -1.41 21.23 10.00
CA THR A 112 -1.02 19.89 10.45
C THR A 112 0.38 19.54 9.97
N LEU A 113 0.69 19.82 8.71
CA LEU A 113 2.01 19.62 8.14
C LEU A 113 3.06 20.53 8.79
N GLY A 114 2.71 21.77 9.12
CA GLY A 114 3.59 22.66 9.87
C GLY A 114 4.09 22.02 11.16
N SER A 115 3.20 21.36 11.90
CA SER A 115 3.56 20.61 13.11
C SER A 115 4.49 19.42 12.82
N ILE A 116 4.25 18.68 11.73
CA ILE A 116 5.12 17.58 11.29
C ILE A 116 6.52 18.12 10.93
N LEU A 117 6.60 19.20 10.16
CA LEU A 117 7.85 19.86 9.79
C LEU A 117 8.60 20.44 11.00
N ASP A 118 7.89 20.73 12.09
CA ASP A 118 8.48 21.14 13.38
C ASP A 118 8.90 19.95 14.26
N GLY A 119 8.81 18.71 13.77
CA GLY A 119 9.21 17.51 14.50
C GLY A 119 8.11 16.90 15.39
N LYS A 120 6.86 17.39 15.32
CA LYS A 120 5.73 16.91 16.12
C LYS A 120 4.92 15.87 15.36
N PHE A 121 5.49 14.68 15.21
CA PHE A 121 4.86 13.57 14.51
C PHE A 121 5.07 12.23 15.21
N ILE A 122 4.26 11.25 14.85
CA ILE A 122 4.46 9.83 15.17
C ILE A 122 5.00 9.16 13.92
N THR A 123 6.05 8.35 14.08
CA THR A 123 6.59 7.53 13.00
C THR A 123 5.96 6.15 13.07
N GLU A 124 5.45 5.66 11.94
CA GLU A 124 4.93 4.30 11.82
C GLU A 124 5.61 3.57 10.66
N ARG A 125 6.17 2.40 10.94
CA ARG A 125 6.81 1.56 9.92
C ARG A 125 5.84 0.47 9.49
N ARG A 126 5.71 0.28 8.17
CA ARG A 126 4.83 -0.71 7.57
C ARG A 126 5.64 -1.70 6.76
N MET A 127 5.46 -3.00 7.02
CA MET A 127 6.06 -4.05 6.21
C MET A 127 5.50 -4.05 4.78
N LEU A 128 6.32 -4.52 3.84
CA LEU A 128 5.93 -4.83 2.47
C LEU A 128 6.06 -6.34 2.25
N LEU A 129 5.31 -6.87 1.28
CA LEU A 129 5.55 -8.16 0.68
C LEU A 129 6.38 -7.99 -0.60
N CYS A 130 7.19 -8.98 -0.90
CA CYS A 130 7.78 -9.22 -2.20
C CYS A 130 7.13 -10.48 -2.77
N VAL A 131 6.65 -10.40 -4.00
CA VAL A 131 6.20 -11.56 -4.78
C VAL A 131 7.17 -11.83 -5.90
N GLU A 132 7.51 -13.11 -6.08
CA GLU A 132 8.29 -13.62 -7.19
C GLU A 132 7.50 -14.75 -7.86
N VAL A 133 7.44 -14.74 -9.20
CA VAL A 133 6.88 -15.87 -9.98
C VAL A 133 8.04 -16.57 -10.66
N ALA A 134 8.15 -17.87 -10.41
CA ALA A 134 9.12 -18.74 -11.04
C ALA A 134 8.45 -19.69 -12.03
N ARG A 135 9.01 -19.77 -13.24
CA ARG A 135 8.67 -20.73 -14.29
C ARG A 135 9.91 -21.53 -14.65
N GLU A 136 9.82 -22.85 -14.62
CA GLU A 136 10.98 -23.73 -14.91
C GLU A 136 12.23 -23.37 -14.07
N SER A 137 12.02 -22.95 -12.82
CA SER A 137 13.05 -22.47 -11.88
C SER A 137 13.67 -21.09 -12.16
N ALA A 138 13.29 -20.40 -13.25
CA ALA A 138 13.69 -19.03 -13.51
C ALA A 138 12.66 -18.04 -12.98
N ILE A 139 13.10 -16.98 -12.28
CA ILE A 139 12.21 -15.88 -11.87
C ILE A 139 11.83 -15.07 -13.12
N THR A 140 10.55 -15.02 -13.45
CA THR A 140 10.03 -14.31 -14.62
C THR A 140 9.31 -13.02 -14.27
N PHE A 141 8.96 -12.84 -13.00
CA PHE A 141 8.29 -11.64 -12.49
C PHE A 141 8.66 -11.41 -11.03
N SER A 142 8.82 -10.14 -10.65
CA SER A 142 8.97 -9.71 -9.27
C SER A 142 8.27 -8.37 -9.04
N ALA A 143 7.61 -8.22 -7.89
CA ALA A 143 6.99 -6.97 -7.49
C ALA A 143 6.88 -6.84 -5.97
N LEU A 144 6.73 -5.60 -5.50
CA LEU A 144 6.41 -5.29 -4.11
C LEU A 144 4.90 -5.08 -3.94
N ALA A 145 4.39 -5.34 -2.73
CA ALA A 145 3.02 -5.02 -2.30
C ALA A 145 3.05 -4.44 -0.88
N LEU A 146 2.33 -3.35 -0.65
CA LEU A 146 2.12 -2.79 0.69
C LEU A 146 0.83 -3.35 1.32
N ASN A 147 -0.21 -3.59 0.52
CA ASN A 147 -1.42 -4.25 1.01
C ASN A 147 -1.31 -5.75 0.83
N ASP A 148 -1.34 -6.22 -0.42
CA ASP A 148 -1.56 -7.62 -0.70
C ASP A 148 -1.08 -8.08 -2.07
N VAL A 149 -0.80 -9.38 -2.12
CA VAL A 149 -0.55 -10.16 -3.33
C VAL A 149 -1.71 -11.12 -3.49
N ALA A 150 -2.50 -10.95 -4.54
CA ALA A 150 -3.65 -11.79 -4.84
C ALA A 150 -3.37 -12.67 -6.05
N VAL A 151 -3.45 -13.99 -5.88
CA VAL A 151 -3.50 -14.95 -6.99
C VAL A 151 -4.95 -15.29 -7.24
N ASN A 152 -5.49 -14.85 -8.38
CA ASN A 152 -6.90 -15.01 -8.71
C ASN A 152 -7.09 -15.67 -10.07
N ARG A 153 -8.26 -16.26 -10.27
CA ARG A 153 -8.74 -16.59 -11.62
C ARG A 153 -8.76 -15.32 -12.48
N GLY A 154 -8.33 -15.46 -13.72
CA GLY A 154 -8.34 -14.38 -14.71
C GLY A 154 -9.75 -14.12 -15.25
N VAL A 155 -9.85 -13.73 -16.52
CA VAL A 155 -11.15 -13.43 -17.15
C VAL A 155 -12.00 -14.71 -17.37
N GLY A 156 -11.40 -15.89 -17.22
CA GLY A 156 -12.09 -17.17 -17.32
C GLY A 156 -12.99 -17.42 -16.11
N GLY A 157 -14.24 -17.84 -16.37
CA GLY A 157 -15.22 -18.16 -15.32
C GLY A 157 -14.84 -19.36 -14.44
N ASN A 158 -13.82 -20.14 -14.82
CA ASN A 158 -13.40 -21.33 -14.10
C ASN A 158 -12.57 -20.99 -12.87
N MET A 159 -12.75 -21.75 -11.80
CA MET A 159 -11.85 -21.72 -10.65
C MET A 159 -10.45 -22.17 -11.02
N ILE A 160 -9.50 -21.80 -10.15
CA ILE A 160 -8.11 -22.26 -10.21
C ILE A 160 -7.87 -23.31 -9.12
N GLU A 161 -6.96 -24.24 -9.38
CA GLU A 161 -6.49 -25.25 -8.44
C GLU A 161 -5.01 -25.02 -8.15
N PHE A 162 -4.65 -24.93 -6.88
CA PHE A 162 -3.27 -24.70 -6.44
C PHE A 162 -2.99 -25.37 -5.10
N GLU A 163 -1.71 -25.66 -4.87
CA GLU A 163 -1.18 -26.11 -3.59
C GLU A 163 -0.54 -24.93 -2.86
N VAL A 164 -0.78 -24.84 -1.55
CA VAL A 164 -0.14 -23.86 -0.66
C VAL A 164 0.85 -24.57 0.25
N ARG A 165 2.08 -24.04 0.30
CA ARG A 165 3.10 -24.41 1.26
C ARG A 165 3.56 -23.20 2.05
N ILE A 166 3.94 -23.40 3.30
CA ILE A 166 4.55 -22.37 4.13
C ILE A 166 5.90 -22.90 4.60
N ASN A 167 6.99 -22.17 4.29
CA ASN A 167 8.36 -22.60 4.61
C ASN A 167 8.68 -24.02 4.10
N GLY A 168 8.20 -24.36 2.90
CA GLY A 168 8.34 -25.69 2.33
C GLY A 168 7.42 -26.78 2.93
N GLU A 169 6.64 -26.52 3.97
CA GLU A 169 5.67 -27.47 4.53
C GLU A 169 4.33 -27.39 3.79
N TYR A 170 3.78 -28.53 3.40
CA TYR A 170 2.47 -28.59 2.75
C TYR A 170 1.34 -28.23 3.72
N VAL A 171 0.46 -27.32 3.32
CA VAL A 171 -0.68 -26.88 4.14
C VAL A 171 -1.99 -27.45 3.59
N TYR A 172 -2.33 -27.10 2.34
CA TYR A 172 -3.52 -27.62 1.66
C TYR A 172 -3.44 -27.40 0.14
N SER A 173 -4.23 -28.17 -0.60
CA SER A 173 -4.63 -27.86 -1.98
C SER A 173 -6.04 -27.27 -1.98
N LEU A 174 -6.25 -26.25 -2.81
CA LEU A 174 -7.50 -25.51 -2.85
C LEU A 174 -8.01 -25.33 -4.27
N ARG A 175 -9.33 -25.49 -4.45
CA ARG A 175 -10.09 -24.96 -5.59
C ARG A 175 -10.87 -23.73 -5.13
N SER A 176 -10.56 -22.58 -5.72
CA SER A 176 -11.16 -21.30 -5.32
C SER A 176 -11.10 -20.28 -6.44
N ASP A 177 -11.71 -19.12 -6.21
CA ASP A 177 -11.52 -17.94 -7.06
C ASP A 177 -10.11 -17.36 -6.91
N GLY A 178 -9.45 -17.63 -5.78
CA GLY A 178 -8.08 -17.20 -5.52
C GLY A 178 -7.60 -17.38 -4.09
N LEU A 179 -6.43 -16.82 -3.83
CA LEU A 179 -5.80 -16.66 -2.53
C LEU A 179 -5.17 -15.26 -2.44
N ILE A 180 -5.45 -14.56 -1.34
CA ILE A 180 -4.83 -13.28 -1.00
C ILE A 180 -3.78 -13.52 0.06
N VAL A 181 -2.56 -13.06 -0.16
CA VAL A 181 -1.50 -12.97 0.85
C VAL A 181 -1.34 -11.49 1.21
N ALA A 182 -1.72 -11.09 2.42
CA ALA A 182 -1.83 -9.69 2.83
C ALA A 182 -0.91 -9.35 4.00
N THR A 183 -0.41 -8.11 4.00
CA THR A 183 0.19 -7.47 5.17
C THR A 183 -0.90 -7.03 6.16
N PRO A 184 -0.52 -6.55 7.35
CA PRO A 184 -1.47 -5.95 8.27
C PRO A 184 -2.09 -4.65 7.74
N THR A 185 -1.36 -3.89 6.92
CA THR A 185 -1.90 -2.72 6.20
C THR A 185 -2.98 -3.15 5.20
N GLY A 186 -2.76 -4.24 4.46
CA GLY A 186 -3.72 -4.80 3.51
C GLY A 186 -4.90 -5.54 4.15
N SER A 187 -4.85 -5.81 5.46
CA SER A 187 -5.91 -6.53 6.17
C SER A 187 -7.26 -5.82 6.12
N THR A 188 -7.26 -4.49 5.95
CA THR A 188 -8.46 -3.65 5.80
C THR A 188 -8.82 -3.36 4.33
N ALA A 189 -8.13 -3.97 3.37
CA ALA A 189 -8.34 -3.80 1.94
C ALA A 189 -9.06 -5.02 1.34
N TYR A 190 -8.47 -5.68 0.34
CA TYR A 190 -9.12 -6.80 -0.35
C TYR A 190 -9.32 -8.01 0.58
N ALA A 191 -8.35 -8.25 1.48
CA ALA A 191 -8.41 -9.29 2.49
C ALA A 191 -9.65 -9.16 3.39
N LEU A 192 -10.05 -7.94 3.79
CA LEU A 192 -11.24 -7.71 4.60
C LEU A 192 -12.51 -8.17 3.88
N SER A 193 -12.64 -7.80 2.61
CA SER A 193 -13.77 -8.18 1.76
C SER A 193 -13.87 -9.69 1.53
N ALA A 194 -12.73 -10.40 1.57
CA ALA A 194 -12.65 -11.85 1.47
C ALA A 194 -12.83 -12.58 2.82
N GLY A 195 -13.13 -11.87 3.91
CA GLY A 195 -13.36 -12.45 5.23
C GLY A 195 -12.09 -12.67 6.06
N GLY A 196 -10.98 -12.01 5.72
CA GLY A 196 -9.77 -11.97 6.53
C GLY A 196 -9.93 -11.16 7.82
N PRO A 197 -9.11 -11.42 8.85
CA PRO A 197 -9.13 -10.65 10.08
C PRO A 197 -8.53 -9.25 9.88
N ILE A 198 -9.00 -8.27 10.64
CA ILE A 198 -8.32 -6.98 10.77
C ILE A 198 -7.08 -7.17 11.63
N LEU A 199 -5.93 -6.78 11.11
CA LEU A 199 -4.64 -6.83 11.79
C LEU A 199 -4.15 -5.42 12.09
N HIS A 200 -3.60 -5.20 13.27
CA HIS A 200 -3.05 -3.90 13.62
C HIS A 200 -1.78 -3.61 12.78
N PRO A 201 -1.65 -2.42 12.17
CA PRO A 201 -0.60 -2.13 11.19
C PRO A 201 0.83 -2.12 11.77
N SER A 202 0.97 -1.99 13.08
CA SER A 202 2.26 -2.06 13.79
C SER A 202 2.79 -3.48 13.98
N LEU A 203 2.02 -4.51 13.62
CA LEU A 203 2.45 -5.90 13.68
C LEU A 203 3.16 -6.28 12.39
N ASP A 204 4.12 -7.20 12.51
CA ASP A 204 4.77 -7.82 11.37
C ASP A 204 4.20 -9.24 11.23
N LEU A 205 3.16 -9.39 10.41
CA LEU A 205 2.42 -10.64 10.21
C LEU A 205 2.01 -10.80 8.74
N ILE A 206 1.84 -12.04 8.28
CA ILE A 206 1.33 -12.34 6.94
C ILE A 206 0.02 -13.09 7.07
N ALA A 207 -1.05 -12.60 6.42
CA ALA A 207 -2.34 -13.25 6.38
C ALA A 207 -2.57 -13.93 5.03
N LEU A 208 -2.99 -15.20 5.05
CA LEU A 208 -3.44 -15.96 3.88
C LEU A 208 -4.96 -16.05 3.94
N VAL A 209 -5.65 -15.43 2.98
CA VAL A 209 -7.11 -15.30 2.94
C VAL A 209 -7.64 -15.90 1.64
N PRO A 210 -8.31 -17.07 1.66
CA PRO A 210 -8.86 -17.68 0.47
C PRO A 210 -10.06 -16.90 -0.06
N VAL A 211 -10.19 -16.77 -1.39
CA VAL A 211 -11.31 -16.08 -2.03
C VAL A 211 -12.32 -17.12 -2.53
N SER A 212 -13.53 -17.13 -1.94
CA SER A 212 -14.62 -18.06 -2.30
C SER A 212 -14.17 -19.52 -2.44
N PRO A 213 -13.56 -20.14 -1.42
CA PRO A 213 -13.13 -21.53 -1.48
C PRO A 213 -14.31 -22.49 -1.59
N HIS A 214 -14.20 -23.51 -2.44
CA HIS A 214 -15.24 -24.55 -2.52
C HIS A 214 -15.29 -25.49 -1.31
N THR A 215 -14.24 -25.48 -0.47
CA THR A 215 -14.19 -26.25 0.78
C THR A 215 -14.70 -25.43 1.95
N LEU A 216 -15.78 -25.87 2.61
CA LEU A 216 -16.45 -25.14 3.70
C LEU A 216 -15.62 -24.97 4.99
N SER A 217 -14.65 -25.85 5.22
CA SER A 217 -13.77 -25.79 6.40
C SER A 217 -12.59 -24.85 6.25
N ASN A 218 -12.36 -24.26 5.06
CA ASN A 218 -11.21 -23.40 4.85
C ASN A 218 -11.36 -22.08 5.64
N ARG A 219 -10.28 -21.60 6.25
CA ARG A 219 -10.24 -20.40 7.10
C ARG A 219 -8.97 -19.59 6.81
N PRO A 220 -9.00 -18.27 7.01
CA PRO A 220 -7.79 -17.47 6.97
C PRO A 220 -6.72 -17.99 7.94
N ILE A 221 -5.46 -17.97 7.51
CA ILE A 221 -4.30 -18.33 8.33
C ILE A 221 -3.43 -17.09 8.51
N VAL A 222 -2.95 -16.84 9.73
CA VAL A 222 -2.00 -15.76 10.01
C VAL A 222 -0.68 -16.39 10.47
N VAL A 223 0.43 -15.97 9.87
CA VAL A 223 1.77 -16.47 10.16
C VAL A 223 2.75 -15.34 10.47
N GLY A 224 3.90 -15.72 11.03
CA GLY A 224 4.99 -14.79 11.33
C GLY A 224 5.60 -14.14 10.07
N PRO A 225 6.38 -13.07 10.24
CA PRO A 225 6.84 -12.23 9.13
C PRO A 225 7.94 -12.86 8.27
N ASP A 226 8.64 -13.87 8.79
CA ASP A 226 9.69 -14.59 8.06
C ASP A 226 9.15 -15.77 7.25
N ALA A 227 7.82 -15.96 7.25
CA ALA A 227 7.19 -17.01 6.45
C ALA A 227 7.37 -16.75 4.94
N ALA A 228 7.77 -17.80 4.23
CA ALA A 228 7.68 -17.87 2.78
C ALA A 228 6.40 -18.64 2.41
N VAL A 229 5.43 -17.95 1.81
CA VAL A 229 4.21 -18.55 1.28
C VAL A 229 4.44 -18.94 -0.17
N GLU A 230 4.37 -20.23 -0.47
CA GLU A 230 4.54 -20.77 -1.81
C GLU A 230 3.18 -21.24 -2.34
N ILE A 231 2.80 -20.77 -3.52
CA ILE A 231 1.57 -21.13 -4.21
C ILE A 231 1.97 -21.82 -5.52
N LEU A 232 1.79 -23.13 -5.58
CA LEU A 232 2.10 -23.94 -6.75
C LEU A 232 0.83 -24.14 -7.58
N MET A 233 0.82 -23.61 -8.80
CA MET A 233 -0.33 -23.70 -9.70
C MET A 233 -0.47 -25.14 -10.23
N GLN A 234 -1.61 -25.78 -9.97
CA GLN A 234 -1.86 -27.16 -10.40
C GLN A 234 -2.73 -27.23 -11.66
N ARG A 235 -3.90 -26.58 -11.63
CA ARG A 235 -4.79 -26.48 -12.79
C ARG A 235 -5.29 -25.07 -12.95
N THR A 236 -5.04 -24.48 -14.11
CA THR A 236 -5.47 -23.12 -14.40
C THR A 236 -5.67 -22.92 -15.90
N ALA A 237 -6.84 -22.38 -16.28
CA ALA A 237 -7.07 -21.93 -17.66
C ALA A 237 -6.47 -20.54 -17.90
N VAL A 238 -6.78 -19.59 -17.01
CA VAL A 238 -6.23 -18.24 -16.98
C VAL A 238 -6.15 -17.84 -15.50
N ALA A 239 -4.96 -17.60 -14.98
CA ALA A 239 -4.76 -17.09 -13.63
C ALA A 239 -3.79 -15.91 -13.67
N ARG A 240 -3.96 -14.98 -12.73
CA ARG A 240 -3.08 -13.82 -12.59
C ARG A 240 -2.70 -13.63 -11.15
N VAL A 241 -1.43 -13.25 -10.96
CA VAL A 241 -1.00 -12.63 -9.72
C VAL A 241 -1.15 -11.11 -9.85
N HIS A 242 -1.65 -10.48 -8.80
CA HIS A 242 -1.82 -9.03 -8.69
C HIS A 242 -1.09 -8.54 -7.45
N SER A 243 -0.32 -7.46 -7.59
CA SER A 243 0.40 -6.80 -6.50
C SER A 243 -0.21 -5.42 -6.27
N ASP A 244 -0.92 -5.23 -5.15
CA ASP A 244 -1.71 -4.03 -4.81
C ASP A 244 -2.64 -3.54 -5.94
N SER A 245 -3.07 -4.42 -6.85
CA SER A 245 -3.80 -4.07 -8.08
C SER A 245 -3.06 -3.12 -9.05
N HIS A 246 -1.75 -2.89 -8.87
CA HIS A 246 -0.95 -1.99 -9.72
C HIS A 246 -0.06 -2.74 -10.71
N ALA A 247 0.48 -3.88 -10.30
CA ALA A 247 1.26 -4.77 -11.16
C ALA A 247 0.54 -6.12 -11.25
N HIS A 248 0.63 -6.77 -12.41
CA HIS A 248 0.07 -8.10 -12.60
C HIS A 248 0.93 -8.94 -13.54
N TYR A 249 0.80 -10.26 -13.43
CA TYR A 249 1.49 -11.21 -14.28
C TYR A 249 0.63 -12.46 -14.48
N ASP A 250 0.61 -12.98 -15.71
CA ASP A 250 -0.13 -14.21 -16.04
C ASP A 250 0.65 -15.44 -15.56
N VAL A 251 0.00 -16.24 -14.71
CA VAL A 251 0.57 -17.48 -14.16
C VAL A 251 -0.06 -18.69 -14.86
N ARG A 252 0.78 -19.70 -15.12
CA ARG A 252 0.44 -20.94 -15.82
C ARG A 252 0.46 -22.11 -14.86
N GLU A 253 -0.04 -23.25 -15.32
CA GLU A 253 0.16 -24.52 -14.64
C GLU A 253 1.66 -24.76 -14.40
N HIS A 254 1.98 -25.29 -13.23
CA HIS A 254 3.34 -25.53 -12.73
C HIS A 254 4.19 -24.29 -12.40
N ASP A 255 3.70 -23.07 -12.65
CA ASP A 255 4.36 -21.88 -12.11
C ASP A 255 4.28 -21.89 -10.58
N LYS A 256 5.34 -21.38 -9.95
CA LYS A 256 5.42 -21.19 -8.50
C LYS A 256 5.42 -19.71 -8.16
N VAL A 257 4.41 -19.26 -7.41
CA VAL A 257 4.37 -17.92 -6.84
C VAL A 257 4.92 -17.99 -5.42
N VAL A 258 5.92 -17.20 -5.09
CA VAL A 258 6.52 -17.12 -3.75
C VAL A 258 6.27 -15.71 -3.21
N VAL A 259 5.64 -15.63 -2.04
CA VAL A 259 5.36 -14.38 -1.35
C VAL A 259 6.07 -14.40 0.00
N ARG A 260 6.87 -13.37 0.26
CA ARG A 260 7.68 -13.22 1.49
C ARG A 260 7.72 -11.76 1.92
N ARG A 261 8.09 -11.49 3.17
CA ARG A 261 8.39 -10.11 3.59
C ARG A 261 9.52 -9.54 2.74
N ALA A 262 9.34 -8.30 2.26
CA ALA A 262 10.38 -7.57 1.55
C ALA A 262 11.47 -7.09 2.53
N PRO A 263 12.72 -6.91 2.07
CA PRO A 263 13.79 -6.39 2.92
C PRO A 263 13.62 -4.91 3.29
N HIS A 264 12.76 -4.19 2.57
CA HIS A 264 12.46 -2.78 2.80
C HIS A 264 11.12 -2.59 3.51
N MET A 265 10.97 -1.48 4.20
CA MET A 265 9.73 -1.06 4.86
C MET A 265 9.33 0.34 4.37
N VAL A 266 8.07 0.71 4.57
CA VAL A 266 7.58 2.06 4.35
C VAL A 266 7.56 2.79 5.69
N THR A 267 8.05 4.03 5.71
CA THR A 267 7.97 4.91 6.88
C THR A 267 6.89 5.97 6.63
N LEU A 268 5.83 5.98 7.45
CA LEU A 268 4.77 6.99 7.42
C LEU A 268 4.93 7.94 8.61
N LEU A 269 4.76 9.24 8.35
CA LEU A 269 4.69 10.24 9.40
C LEU A 269 3.25 10.68 9.60
N HIS A 270 2.79 10.53 10.83
CA HIS A 270 1.44 10.88 11.24
C HIS A 270 1.45 12.08 12.19
N PRO A 271 0.39 12.90 12.22
CA PRO A 271 0.22 13.91 13.25
C PRO A 271 0.27 13.30 14.65
N PHE A 272 0.75 14.04 15.65
CA PHE A 272 0.91 13.53 17.03
C PHE A 272 -0.39 13.02 17.68
N ASN A 273 -1.56 13.43 17.17
CA ASN A 273 -2.89 13.02 17.64
C ASN A 273 -3.53 11.92 16.78
N HIS A 274 -2.76 11.29 15.90
CA HIS A 274 -3.18 10.18 15.07
C HIS A 274 -3.70 9.01 15.92
N SER A 275 -4.77 8.38 15.45
CA SER A 275 -5.37 7.23 16.12
C SER A 275 -5.92 6.25 15.10
N TYR A 276 -5.24 5.11 14.96
CA TYR A 276 -5.66 4.02 14.09
C TYR A 276 -7.09 3.54 14.41
N TYR A 277 -7.44 3.35 15.69
CA TYR A 277 -8.79 2.92 16.05
C TYR A 277 -9.88 3.95 15.79
N ARG A 278 -9.57 5.26 15.83
CA ARG A 278 -10.52 6.31 15.42
C ARG A 278 -10.82 6.16 13.94
N MET A 279 -9.77 6.07 13.12
CA MET A 279 -9.87 5.87 11.69
C MET A 279 -10.62 4.57 11.33
N LEU A 280 -10.31 3.46 12.00
CA LEU A 280 -10.99 2.18 11.80
C LEU A 280 -12.49 2.28 12.11
N ARG A 281 -12.88 2.93 13.22
CA ARG A 281 -14.30 3.15 13.56
C ARG A 281 -15.02 3.98 12.51
N GLU A 282 -14.41 5.08 12.04
CA GLU A 282 -15.01 5.96 11.04
C GLU A 282 -15.20 5.23 9.70
N LYS A 283 -14.21 4.44 9.30
CA LYS A 283 -14.24 3.67 8.05
C LYS A 283 -15.26 2.53 8.06
N LEU A 284 -15.39 1.82 9.17
CA LEU A 284 -16.27 0.67 9.30
C LEU A 284 -17.65 1.02 9.88
N GLY A 285 -17.90 2.30 10.20
CA GLY A 285 -19.18 2.77 10.74
C GLY A 285 -19.49 2.26 12.15
N TRP A 286 -18.47 1.90 12.93
CA TRP A 286 -18.61 1.29 14.27
C TRP A 286 -18.98 2.29 15.38
N SER A 287 -19.13 3.57 15.06
CA SER A 287 -19.53 4.60 16.02
C SER A 287 -21.04 4.62 16.32
N GLY A 288 -21.86 3.88 15.57
CA GLY A 288 -23.30 3.76 15.82
C GLY A 288 -23.64 2.60 16.75
N LEU A 289 -24.50 2.84 17.75
CA LEU A 289 -25.21 1.75 18.43
C LEU A 289 -26.16 1.08 17.44
N PRO A 290 -26.40 -0.25 17.54
CA PRO A 290 -27.46 -0.90 16.77
C PRO A 290 -28.77 -0.17 17.02
N ARG A 291 -29.40 0.37 15.97
CA ARG A 291 -30.79 0.81 16.08
C ARG A 291 -31.62 -0.44 16.33
N ASN A 292 -32.26 -0.54 17.49
CA ASN A 292 -33.26 -1.58 17.71
C ASN A 292 -34.27 -1.49 16.54
N PRO A 293 -34.57 -2.60 15.85
CA PRO A 293 -35.72 -2.62 14.96
C PRO A 293 -36.95 -2.29 15.81
N ALA A 294 -37.61 -1.18 15.47
CA ALA A 294 -38.92 -0.84 16.00
C ALA A 294 -39.98 -1.81 15.46
#